data_AF-A0A7C6JQH9-F1
#
_entry.id   AF-A0A7C6JQH9-F1
#
_cell.length_a   1.000
_cell.length_b   1.000
_cell.length_c   1.000
_cell.angle_alpha   90.00
_cell.angle_beta   90.00
_cell.angle_gamma   90.00
#
_symmetry.space_group_name_H-M   'P 1'
#
loop_
_entity.id
_entity.type
_entity.pdbx_description
1 polymer ?
#
loop_
_entity_poly.entity_id
_entity_poly.type
_entity_poly.pdbx_seq_one_letter_code
_entity_poly.pdbx_strand_id
1 'polypeptide(L)'
;MSYQQPQQPYQQQPYQQQPYQQQPYQQQPYPPQMTKLRTDFSMGKTVLLSLITFGIYGIVVWCRLVDNINTLATPYDRKNTMNYFLAILLGIITLGIYPIVWNHQLCDRIGDELHRRRINYELSSSTYWLWGVLGSLIIVGPFIYMDKVFNATNMLSQHYNQFG
;
A
#
# COMPACT_ATOMS: atom_id res chain seq x y z
N MET A 1 -19.81 59.25 -5.07
CA MET A 1 -18.57 58.80 -5.72
C MET A 1 -18.61 57.30 -5.81
N SER A 2 -19.12 56.82 -6.93
CA SER A 2 -19.28 55.42 -7.30
C SER A 2 -18.03 54.94 -8.01
N TYR A 3 -17.27 54.04 -7.38
CA TYR A 3 -16.10 53.43 -8.01
C TYR A 3 -16.57 52.26 -8.88
N GLN A 4 -16.46 52.42 -10.20
CA GLN A 4 -16.53 51.33 -11.17
C GLN A 4 -15.27 50.45 -11.03
N GLN A 5 -15.46 49.17 -10.70
CA GLN A 5 -14.43 48.15 -10.83
C GLN A 5 -14.24 47.80 -12.31
N PRO A 6 -13.01 47.87 -12.86
CA PRO A 6 -12.73 47.32 -14.18
C PRO A 6 -12.68 45.78 -14.10
N GLN A 7 -13.46 45.11 -14.96
CA GLN A 7 -13.39 43.65 -15.15
C GLN A 7 -12.08 43.28 -15.85
N GLN A 8 -11.32 42.37 -15.26
CA GLN A 8 -10.14 41.77 -15.89
C GLN A 8 -10.53 40.46 -16.61
N PRO A 9 -9.97 40.17 -17.80
CA PRO A 9 -10.28 38.96 -18.55
C PRO A 9 -9.73 37.71 -17.86
N TYR A 10 -10.55 36.67 -17.73
CA TYR A 10 -10.10 35.35 -17.29
C TYR A 10 -9.14 34.77 -18.35
N GLN A 11 -7.83 34.86 -18.11
CA GLN A 11 -6.82 34.13 -18.88
C GLN A 11 -6.75 32.69 -18.36
N GLN A 12 -7.08 31.74 -19.24
CA GLN A 12 -6.93 30.30 -18.98
C GLN A 12 -5.44 29.97 -18.91
N GLN A 13 -4.96 29.48 -17.76
CA GLN A 13 -3.60 28.97 -17.62
C GLN A 13 -3.51 27.56 -18.22
N PRO A 14 -2.55 27.26 -19.11
CA PRO A 14 -2.32 25.91 -19.58
C PRO A 14 -1.84 25.03 -18.42
N TYR A 15 -2.49 23.87 -18.23
CA TYR A 15 -2.05 22.84 -17.30
C TYR A 15 -0.65 22.35 -17.70
N GLN A 16 0.38 22.93 -17.06
CA GLN A 16 1.75 22.46 -17.18
C GLN A 16 1.93 21.24 -16.28
N GLN A 17 2.16 20.08 -16.91
CA GLN A 17 2.54 18.84 -16.22
C GLN A 17 3.91 19.07 -15.57
N GLN A 18 3.97 19.01 -14.23
CA GLN A 18 5.22 19.18 -13.49
C GLN A 18 6.07 17.90 -13.60
N PRO A 19 7.34 17.99 -14.02
CA PRO A 19 8.26 16.86 -13.96
C PRO A 19 8.60 16.54 -12.50
N TYR A 20 8.46 15.28 -12.11
CA TYR A 20 8.75 14.77 -10.78
C TYR A 20 10.21 15.07 -10.38
N GLN A 21 10.40 16.08 -9.52
CA GLN A 21 11.71 16.38 -8.91
C GLN A 21 11.88 15.58 -7.62
N GLN A 22 12.88 14.69 -7.61
CA GLN A 22 13.28 13.91 -6.44
C GLN A 22 14.06 14.82 -5.47
N GLN A 23 13.64 14.90 -4.20
CA GLN A 23 14.31 15.69 -3.16
C GLN A 23 15.34 14.84 -2.37
N PRO A 24 16.47 15.42 -1.95
CA PRO A 24 17.56 14.70 -1.28
C PRO A 24 17.20 14.30 0.17
N TYR A 25 17.43 13.04 0.51
CA TYR A 25 17.15 12.43 1.82
C TYR A 25 18.03 13.03 2.94
N GLN A 26 17.41 13.55 4.00
CA GLN A 26 18.10 13.92 5.24
C GLN A 26 18.32 12.66 6.10
N GLN A 27 19.57 12.30 6.35
CA GLN A 27 19.97 11.12 7.12
C GLN A 27 19.75 11.36 8.62
N GLN A 28 19.03 10.46 9.30
CA GLN A 28 18.98 10.40 10.77
C GLN A 28 19.92 9.29 11.29
N PRO A 29 20.52 9.44 12.49
CA PRO A 29 21.53 8.51 13.02
C PRO A 29 20.92 7.15 13.40
N TYR A 30 21.55 6.07 12.95
CA TYR A 30 21.11 4.67 13.07
C TYR A 30 20.95 4.14 14.52
N PRO A 31 19.86 3.42 14.86
CA PRO A 31 19.78 2.55 16.04
C PRO A 31 20.19 1.07 15.74
N PRO A 32 20.32 0.21 16.78
CA PRO A 32 21.02 -1.08 16.72
C PRO A 32 20.27 -2.18 15.94
N GLN A 33 21.00 -3.26 15.57
CA GLN A 33 20.64 -4.30 14.60
C GLN A 33 19.16 -4.71 14.60
N MET A 34 18.41 -4.12 13.67
CA MET A 34 17.01 -4.44 13.45
C MET A 34 16.90 -5.73 12.63
N THR A 35 15.92 -6.58 12.96
CA THR A 35 15.57 -7.74 12.14
C THR A 35 15.28 -7.28 10.71
N LYS A 36 16.11 -7.70 9.75
CA LYS A 36 15.96 -7.31 8.35
C LYS A 36 14.61 -7.79 7.81
N LEU A 37 13.74 -6.85 7.46
CA LEU A 37 12.44 -7.10 6.84
C LEU A 37 12.61 -7.60 5.41
N ARG A 38 11.62 -8.37 4.96
CA ARG A 38 11.62 -8.96 3.61
C ARG A 38 11.27 -7.92 2.56
N THR A 39 11.94 -7.99 1.42
CA THR A 39 11.79 -7.02 0.31
C THR A 39 11.66 -7.71 -1.05
N ASP A 40 11.37 -9.01 -1.06
CA ASP A 40 11.28 -9.87 -2.25
C ASP A 40 9.84 -10.24 -2.59
N PHE A 41 8.85 -9.44 -2.18
CA PHE A 41 7.46 -9.65 -2.56
C PHE A 41 7.31 -9.39 -4.06
N SER A 42 6.92 -10.42 -4.82
CA SER A 42 6.73 -10.30 -6.26
C SER A 42 5.39 -10.88 -6.66
N MET A 43 4.62 -10.11 -7.42
CA MET A 43 3.29 -10.49 -7.87
C MET A 43 3.36 -11.73 -8.76
N GLY A 44 4.21 -11.70 -9.81
CA GLY A 44 4.38 -12.81 -10.74
C GLY A 44 4.85 -14.11 -10.07
N LYS A 45 5.85 -14.03 -9.18
CA LYS A 45 6.32 -15.19 -8.39
C LYS A 45 5.21 -15.76 -7.53
N THR A 46 4.42 -14.90 -6.90
CA THR A 46 3.31 -15.31 -6.04
C THR A 46 2.21 -15.98 -6.82
N VAL A 47 1.77 -15.43 -7.96
CA VAL A 47 0.76 -16.05 -8.81
C VAL A 47 1.22 -17.42 -9.32
N LEU A 48 2.42 -17.49 -9.89
CA LEU A 48 2.94 -18.72 -10.49
C LEU A 48 3.09 -19.84 -9.45
N LEU A 49 3.69 -19.54 -8.29
CA LEU A 49 3.85 -20.54 -7.24
C LEU A 49 2.53 -20.88 -6.56
N SER A 50 1.60 -19.93 -6.46
CA SER A 50 0.24 -20.23 -5.97
C SER A 50 -0.47 -21.21 -6.88
N LEU A 51 -0.32 -21.09 -8.20
CA LEU A 51 -0.93 -22.04 -9.13
C LEU A 51 -0.39 -23.47 -8.93
N ILE A 52 0.93 -23.62 -8.77
CA ILE A 52 1.59 -24.91 -8.58
C ILE A 52 1.29 -25.52 -7.19
N THR A 53 1.09 -24.68 -6.17
CA THR A 53 0.86 -25.11 -4.78
C THR A 53 -0.61 -25.09 -4.37
N PHE A 54 -1.53 -25.03 -5.34
CA PHE A 54 -2.98 -24.96 -5.10
C PHE A 54 -3.40 -23.81 -4.14
N GLY A 55 -2.77 -22.66 -4.27
CA GLY A 55 -3.07 -21.43 -3.53
C GLY A 55 -2.36 -21.28 -2.18
N ILE A 56 -1.73 -22.34 -1.66
CA ILE A 56 -1.08 -22.32 -0.34
C ILE A 56 0.07 -21.29 -0.31
N TYR A 57 0.88 -21.22 -1.36
CA TYR A 57 1.97 -20.25 -1.41
C TYR A 57 1.48 -18.80 -1.28
N GLY A 58 0.37 -18.46 -1.94
CA GLY A 58 -0.22 -17.13 -1.88
C GLY A 58 -0.60 -16.74 -0.45
N ILE A 59 -1.24 -17.65 0.28
CA ILE A 59 -1.62 -17.43 1.69
C ILE A 59 -0.38 -17.13 2.54
N VAL A 60 0.67 -17.93 2.39
CA VAL A 60 1.93 -17.75 3.16
C VAL A 60 2.58 -16.41 2.83
N VAL A 61 2.61 -16.00 1.57
CA VAL A 61 3.17 -14.69 1.17
C VAL A 61 2.39 -13.54 1.80
N TRP A 62 1.05 -13.59 1.76
CA TRP A 62 0.21 -12.57 2.38
C TRP A 62 0.35 -12.52 3.90
N CYS A 63 0.46 -13.67 4.59
CA CYS A 63 0.80 -13.70 6.02
C CYS A 63 2.13 -13.00 6.30
N ARG A 64 3.19 -13.35 5.56
CA ARG A 64 4.51 -12.71 5.71
C ARG A 64 4.48 -11.22 5.41
N LEU A 65 3.66 -10.79 4.45
CA LEU A 65 3.46 -9.37 4.14
C LEU A 65 2.90 -8.64 5.34
N VAL A 66 1.83 -9.18 5.94
CA VAL A 66 1.19 -8.61 7.13
C VAL A 66 2.15 -8.57 8.31
N ASP A 67 2.97 -9.60 8.52
CA ASP A 67 4.01 -9.60 9.56
C ASP A 67 5.04 -8.48 9.35
N ASN A 68 5.45 -8.19 8.11
CA ASN A 68 6.33 -7.06 7.81
C ASN A 68 5.64 -5.73 8.12
N ILE A 69 4.39 -5.54 7.69
CA ILE A 69 3.60 -4.33 7.99
C ILE A 69 3.39 -4.16 9.50
N ASN A 70 3.11 -5.25 10.22
CA ASN A 70 3.00 -5.22 11.67
C ASN A 70 4.31 -4.81 12.31
N THR A 71 5.43 -5.38 11.88
CA THR A 71 6.74 -5.04 12.46
C THR A 71 7.10 -3.57 12.21
N LEU A 72 6.79 -3.02 11.02
CA LEU A 72 7.14 -1.64 10.68
C LEU A 72 6.18 -0.59 11.27
N ALA A 73 4.89 -0.92 11.42
CA ALA A 73 3.86 0.06 11.80
C ALA A 73 3.42 -0.05 13.27
N THR A 74 3.48 -1.24 13.89
CA THR A 74 3.04 -1.43 15.29
C THR A 74 3.78 -0.54 16.30
N PRO A 75 5.09 -0.26 16.17
CA PRO A 75 5.78 0.66 17.09
C PRO A 75 5.18 2.07 17.13
N TYR A 76 4.50 2.49 16.05
CA TYR A 76 3.97 3.84 15.89
C TYR A 76 2.44 3.91 16.01
N ASP A 77 1.73 3.01 15.34
CA ASP A 77 0.27 2.95 15.34
C ASP A 77 -0.29 2.24 16.60
N ARG A 78 0.52 1.44 17.31
CA ARG A 78 0.10 0.57 18.44
C ARG A 78 -1.04 -0.40 18.10
N LYS A 79 -1.36 -0.58 16.82
CA LYS A 79 -2.32 -1.56 16.31
C LYS A 79 -1.59 -2.73 15.67
N ASN A 80 -2.24 -3.89 15.63
CA ASN A 80 -1.75 -5.07 14.92
C ASN A 80 -2.79 -5.46 13.85
N THR A 81 -2.38 -5.51 12.59
CA THR A 81 -3.21 -6.05 11.52
C THR A 81 -3.26 -7.55 11.67
N MET A 82 -4.47 -8.07 11.80
CA MET A 82 -4.70 -9.50 11.96
C MET A 82 -4.12 -10.30 10.78
N ASN A 83 -3.51 -11.44 11.08
CA ASN A 83 -2.90 -12.31 10.06
C ASN A 83 -3.90 -12.74 8.99
N TYR A 84 -3.43 -12.79 7.75
CA TYR A 84 -4.26 -13.08 6.57
C TYR A 84 -5.00 -14.42 6.64
N PHE A 85 -4.37 -15.46 7.21
CA PHE A 85 -5.01 -16.76 7.42
C PHE A 85 -6.29 -16.64 8.26
N LEU A 86 -6.25 -15.86 9.34
CA LEU A 86 -7.40 -15.66 10.22
C LEU A 86 -8.49 -14.81 9.53
N ALA A 87 -8.08 -13.88 8.66
CA ALA A 87 -9.00 -13.08 7.86
C ALA A 87 -9.80 -13.94 6.86
N ILE A 88 -9.15 -14.95 6.24
CA ILE A 88 -9.84 -15.92 5.38
C ILE A 88 -10.83 -16.77 6.18
N LEU A 89 -10.42 -17.29 7.35
CA LEU A 89 -11.32 -18.09 8.20
C LEU A 89 -12.55 -17.30 8.65
N LEU A 90 -12.37 -16.04 9.06
CA LEU A 90 -13.48 -15.14 9.36
C LEU A 90 -14.31 -14.81 8.12
N GLY A 91 -13.70 -14.81 6.93
CA GLY A 91 -14.42 -14.73 5.65
C GLY A 91 -15.45 -15.84 5.49
N ILE A 92 -15.12 -17.07 5.86
CA ILE A 92 -16.09 -18.20 5.78
C ILE A 92 -17.27 -17.96 6.72
N ILE A 93 -17.02 -17.48 7.94
CA ILE A 93 -18.05 -17.23 8.95
C ILE A 93 -18.93 -16.02 8.61
N THR A 94 -18.32 -14.97 8.02
CA THR A 94 -18.99 -13.70 7.68
C THR A 94 -19.50 -13.64 6.25
N LEU A 95 -19.59 -14.79 5.56
CA LEU A 95 -20.03 -14.90 4.17
C LEU A 95 -19.24 -14.00 3.20
N GLY A 96 -17.94 -13.84 3.45
CA GLY A 96 -17.00 -13.11 2.59
C GLY A 96 -16.90 -11.61 2.84
N ILE A 97 -17.67 -11.05 3.79
CA ILE A 97 -17.66 -9.61 4.08
C ILE A 97 -16.36 -9.19 4.78
N TYR A 98 -15.90 -10.00 5.74
CA TYR A 98 -14.74 -9.63 6.56
C TYR A 98 -13.44 -9.40 5.75
N PRO A 99 -13.05 -10.25 4.79
CA PRO A 99 -11.89 -10.01 3.93
C PRO A 99 -11.94 -8.67 3.20
N ILE A 100 -13.12 -8.14 2.87
CA ILE A 100 -13.27 -6.86 2.18
C ILE A 100 -12.86 -5.71 3.11
N VAL A 101 -13.41 -5.70 4.33
CA VAL A 101 -13.08 -4.70 5.35
C VAL A 101 -11.60 -4.80 5.75
N TRP A 102 -11.08 -6.02 5.84
CA TRP A 102 -9.68 -6.27 6.16
C TRP A 102 -8.72 -5.68 5.12
N ASN A 103 -9.00 -5.88 3.82
CA ASN A 103 -8.15 -5.32 2.75
C ASN A 103 -8.19 -3.79 2.71
N HIS A 104 -9.36 -3.19 2.96
CA HIS A 104 -9.51 -1.74 3.12
C HIS A 104 -8.60 -1.21 4.24
N GLN A 105 -8.71 -1.77 5.44
CA GLN A 105 -7.90 -1.38 6.60
C GLN A 105 -6.40 -1.58 6.38
N LEU A 106 -6.01 -2.68 5.72
CA LEU A 106 -4.61 -2.94 5.37
C LEU A 106 -4.07 -1.85 4.43
N CYS A 107 -4.83 -1.45 3.41
CA CYS A 107 -4.40 -0.47 2.43
C CYS A 107 -4.22 0.92 3.04
N ASP A 108 -5.16 1.36 3.87
CA ASP A 108 -5.01 2.65 4.56
C ASP A 108 -3.79 2.64 5.49
N ARG A 109 -3.58 1.55 6.24
CA ARG A 109 -2.42 1.45 7.13
C ARG A 109 -1.08 1.49 6.38
N ILE A 110 -0.99 0.80 5.24
CA ILE A 110 0.21 0.86 4.38
C ILE A 110 0.37 2.27 3.79
N GLY A 111 -0.72 2.91 3.36
CA GLY A 111 -0.74 4.28 2.85
C GLY A 111 -0.26 5.31 3.87
N ASP A 112 -0.76 5.21 5.10
CA ASP A 112 -0.35 6.07 6.21
C ASP A 112 1.15 5.96 6.48
N GLU A 113 1.71 4.75 6.45
CA GLU A 113 3.16 4.53 6.62
C GLU A 113 3.99 5.05 5.45
N LEU A 114 3.49 4.92 4.21
CA LEU A 114 4.15 5.51 3.04
C LEU A 114 4.19 7.03 3.13
N HIS A 115 3.06 7.65 3.47
CA HIS A 115 2.95 9.09 3.64
C HIS A 115 3.86 9.59 4.77
N ARG A 116 3.86 8.89 5.90
CA ARG A 116 4.68 9.20 7.08
C ARG A 116 6.18 9.15 6.77
N ARG A 117 6.61 8.16 5.99
CA ARG A 117 8.02 7.99 5.57
C ARG A 117 8.36 8.80 4.32
N ARG A 118 7.42 9.60 3.80
CA ARG A 118 7.57 10.43 2.58
C ARG A 118 8.07 9.62 1.38
N ILE A 119 7.60 8.38 1.26
CA ILE A 119 7.88 7.53 0.11
C ILE A 119 6.88 7.91 -0.98
N ASN A 120 7.39 8.23 -2.18
CA ASN A 120 6.59 8.64 -3.33
C ASN A 120 5.86 7.45 -3.96
N TYR A 121 4.91 6.89 -3.22
CA TYR A 121 4.06 5.81 -3.65
C TYR A 121 2.68 5.97 -3.04
N GLU A 122 1.65 5.99 -3.88
CA GLU A 122 0.28 6.16 -3.43
C GLU A 122 -0.42 4.81 -3.32
N LEU A 123 -0.74 4.44 -2.08
CA LEU A 123 -1.60 3.32 -1.76
C LEU A 123 -2.64 3.81 -0.74
N SER A 124 -3.90 3.51 -0.99
CA SER A 124 -5.01 3.89 -0.10
C SER A 124 -6.17 2.93 -0.28
N SER A 125 -7.16 3.02 0.59
CA SER A 125 -8.42 2.28 0.44
C SER A 125 -9.10 2.46 -0.92
N SER A 126 -8.98 3.64 -1.55
CA SER A 126 -9.51 3.85 -2.91
C SER A 126 -8.84 2.94 -3.93
N THR A 127 -7.56 2.63 -3.75
CA THR A 127 -6.83 1.68 -4.61
C THR A 127 -7.41 0.26 -4.46
N TYR A 128 -7.77 -0.15 -3.24
CA TYR A 128 -8.42 -1.43 -3.02
C TYR A 128 -9.81 -1.49 -3.67
N TRP A 129 -10.64 -0.46 -3.49
CA TRP A 129 -11.96 -0.44 -4.12
C TRP A 129 -11.89 -0.43 -5.65
N LEU A 130 -10.95 0.33 -6.22
CA LEU A 130 -10.78 0.41 -7.67
C LEU A 130 -10.24 -0.90 -8.25
N TRP A 131 -9.18 -1.47 -7.69
CA TRP A 131 -8.49 -2.62 -8.30
C TRP A 131 -8.93 -3.96 -7.73
N GLY A 132 -9.16 -4.04 -6.42
CA GLY A 132 -9.60 -5.25 -5.74
C GLY A 132 -11.09 -5.56 -5.95
N VAL A 133 -11.95 -4.53 -6.00
CA VAL A 133 -13.40 -4.72 -6.16
C VAL A 133 -13.84 -4.43 -7.60
N LEU A 134 -13.75 -3.18 -8.07
CA LEU A 134 -14.21 -2.84 -9.44
C LEU A 134 -13.38 -3.52 -10.52
N GLY A 135 -12.07 -3.59 -10.33
CA GLY A 135 -11.15 -4.26 -11.24
C GLY A 135 -11.32 -5.78 -11.28
N SER A 136 -11.98 -6.40 -10.29
CA SER A 136 -12.29 -7.84 -10.33
C SER A 136 -13.26 -8.19 -11.46
N LEU A 137 -14.09 -7.24 -11.90
CA LEU A 137 -15.03 -7.42 -13.02
C LEU A 137 -14.33 -7.72 -14.35
N ILE A 138 -13.07 -7.27 -14.50
CA ILE A 138 -12.25 -7.49 -15.70
C ILE A 138 -11.16 -8.54 -15.48
N ILE A 139 -11.18 -9.29 -14.36
CA ILE A 139 -10.21 -10.32 -13.94
C ILE A 139 -8.80 -9.79 -13.65
N VAL A 140 -8.33 -8.76 -14.36
CA VAL A 140 -6.98 -8.19 -14.25
C VAL A 140 -6.80 -7.35 -12.98
N GLY A 141 -7.88 -6.80 -12.42
CA GLY A 141 -7.81 -5.88 -11.28
C GLY A 141 -7.12 -6.44 -10.03
N PRO A 142 -7.47 -7.65 -9.56
CA PRO A 142 -6.83 -8.27 -8.40
C PRO A 142 -5.31 -8.43 -8.56
N PHE A 143 -4.81 -8.63 -9.78
CA PHE A 143 -3.37 -8.71 -10.04
C PHE A 143 -2.68 -7.35 -9.90
N ILE A 144 -3.31 -6.29 -10.41
CA ILE A 144 -2.81 -4.91 -10.26
C ILE A 144 -2.84 -4.49 -8.80
N TYR A 145 -3.91 -4.83 -8.08
CA TYR A 145 -4.00 -4.61 -6.65
C TYR A 145 -2.84 -5.28 -5.89
N MET A 146 -2.60 -6.57 -6.17
CA MET A 146 -1.53 -7.32 -5.52
C MET A 146 -0.14 -6.73 -5.83
N ASP A 147 0.12 -6.39 -7.09
CA ASP A 147 1.36 -5.72 -7.48
C ASP A 147 1.56 -4.40 -6.71
N LYS A 148 0.49 -3.61 -6.59
CA LYS A 148 0.58 -2.33 -5.90
C LYS A 148 0.90 -2.48 -4.41
N VAL A 149 0.26 -3.44 -3.73
CA VAL A 149 0.49 -3.72 -2.31
C VAL A 149 1.89 -4.29 -2.06
N PHE A 150 2.36 -5.15 -2.96
CA PHE A 150 3.69 -5.76 -2.84
C PHE A 150 4.81 -4.74 -3.06
N ASN A 151 4.68 -3.87 -4.07
CA ASN A 151 5.64 -2.80 -4.31
C ASN A 151 5.69 -1.80 -3.15
N ALA A 152 4.52 -1.37 -2.65
CA ALA A 152 4.43 -0.54 -1.44
C ALA A 152 5.15 -1.18 -0.25
N THR A 153 4.87 -2.45 0.03
CA THR A 153 5.48 -3.16 1.16
C THR A 153 6.98 -3.31 0.99
N ASN A 154 7.46 -3.68 -0.21
CA ASN A 154 8.88 -3.77 -0.49
C ASN A 154 9.59 -2.44 -0.25
N MET A 155 9.02 -1.31 -0.70
CA MET A 155 9.57 0.02 -0.46
C MET A 155 9.62 0.36 1.03
N LEU A 156 8.54 0.07 1.77
CA LEU A 156 8.50 0.27 3.22
C LEU A 156 9.54 -0.57 3.95
N SER A 157 9.65 -1.85 3.60
CA SER A 157 10.63 -2.76 4.20
C SER A 157 12.06 -2.40 3.79
N GLN A 158 12.30 -1.90 2.58
CA GLN A 158 13.60 -1.37 2.16
C GLN A 158 13.97 -0.14 2.98
N HIS A 159 13.04 0.82 3.13
CA HIS A 159 13.25 2.00 3.94
C HIS A 159 13.53 1.63 5.41
N TYR A 160 12.75 0.71 5.99
CA TYR A 160 13.00 0.22 7.35
C TYR A 160 14.38 -0.43 7.48
N ASN A 161 14.78 -1.27 6.53
CA ASN A 161 16.10 -1.91 6.53
C ASN A 161 17.26 -0.91 6.38
N GLN A 162 17.00 0.27 5.80
CA GLN A 162 17.99 1.31 5.54
C GLN A 162 18.05 2.41 6.62
N PHE A 163 17.00 2.61 7.40
CA PHE A 163 16.90 3.75 8.33
C PHE A 163 16.41 3.37 9.73
N GLY A 164 15.74 2.23 9.86
CA GLY A 164 15.05 1.80 11.07
C GLY A 164 13.73 2.49 11.31
#